data_AF-A0A932IKC3-F1
#
_entry.id   AF-A0A932IKC3-F1
#
_cell.length_a   1.000
_cell.length_b   1.000
_cell.length_c   1.000
_cell.angle_alpha   90.00
_cell.angle_beta   90.00
_cell.angle_gamma   90.00
#
_symmetry.space_group_name_H-M   'P 1'
#
loop_
_entity.id
_entity.type
_entity.pdbx_description
1 polymer ?
#
loop_
_entity_poly.entity_id
_entity_poly.type
_entity_poly.pdbx_seq_one_letter_code
_entity_poly.pdbx_strand_id
1 'polypeptide(L)'
;TAEVLDSERAIYRAQAAGSGKPERAFHIAVNFMLPLVDGDDLTHQATPIFAGGLGRGTTADNPVLIEDFQRVDNAAFIPASEGGPVDVPAELQELAAELVRPFDSNLYFQGNRDFAYDGDVVYHEFTHAIVHTFVPDLLSSWHDEQGSHVEPGAMNEGWADYFSASFTNDSVTGQYSAPGLTGETGLRDADNDAACPEALIGEVHQDSLPWSGALWEIRTAVEASLGAGAIADYDRLLLTTLAEADPDESMARGAQRILDALALDPVLGPAGAVGGAIVTAAETSFGGIRHNLIGCERIWPLRTVDAAGTASVTTKALLFQPSPGEVGLSNLAPSVMQMQVEVAAGTSTFTMTWTQSAGGSSSLLG
;
A
#
# COMPACT_ATOMS: atom_id res chain seq x y z
N THR A 1 20.90 33.66 14.21
CA THR A 1 20.82 33.43 15.67
C THR A 1 19.68 32.46 15.90
N ALA A 2 19.99 31.22 16.24
CA ALA A 2 18.97 30.21 16.54
C ALA A 2 18.63 30.31 18.03
N GLU A 3 17.34 30.31 18.35
CA GLU A 3 16.84 30.23 19.72
C GLU A 3 16.11 28.90 19.86
N VAL A 4 16.52 28.11 20.85
CA VAL A 4 15.88 26.83 21.20
C VAL A 4 14.70 27.16 22.11
N LEU A 5 13.49 26.79 21.69
CA LEU A 5 12.29 26.83 22.53
C LEU A 5 11.76 25.41 22.61
N ASP A 6 12.16 24.73 23.68
CA ASP A 6 11.61 23.46 24.18
C ASP A 6 12.09 22.15 23.51
N SER A 7 12.47 21.18 24.36
CA SER A 7 13.08 19.90 23.99
C SER A 7 12.09 18.74 23.91
N GLU A 8 10.78 18.98 24.03
CA GLU A 8 9.75 17.93 24.03
C GLU A 8 8.71 18.03 22.89
N ARG A 9 8.80 19.04 22.00
CA ARG A 9 7.91 19.15 20.82
C ARG A 9 8.68 19.67 19.61
N ALA A 10 8.93 18.79 18.64
CA ALA A 10 9.68 19.14 17.44
C ALA A 10 8.78 19.93 16.46
N ILE A 11 8.89 21.26 16.48
CA ILE A 11 8.44 22.12 15.37
C ILE A 11 9.68 22.82 14.81
N TYR A 12 10.11 22.43 13.62
CA TYR A 12 11.23 23.05 12.93
C TYR A 12 10.73 24.02 11.85
N ARG A 13 11.18 25.27 11.89
CA ARG A 13 11.20 26.16 10.71
C ARG A 13 12.56 26.06 10.05
N ALA A 14 12.61 25.62 8.80
CA ALA A 14 13.81 25.73 7.96
C ALA A 14 13.80 27.06 7.20
N GLN A 15 14.95 27.74 7.19
CA GLN A 15 15.20 28.94 6.41
C GLN A 15 15.37 28.60 4.92
N ALA A 16 14.78 29.42 4.04
CA ALA A 16 15.00 29.35 2.60
C ALA A 16 16.46 29.66 2.24
N ALA A 17 17.05 28.87 1.32
CA ALA A 17 18.29 29.26 0.66
C ALA A 17 18.04 30.52 -0.21
N GLY A 18 19.06 31.38 -0.32
CA GLY A 18 18.99 32.70 -0.97
C GLY A 18 18.68 32.71 -2.48
N SER A 19 18.19 31.62 -3.06
CA SER A 19 17.74 31.46 -4.45
C SER A 19 16.21 31.40 -4.61
N GLY A 20 15.44 31.28 -3.51
CA GLY A 20 13.97 31.29 -3.57
C GLY A 20 13.31 29.98 -4.04
N LYS A 21 13.96 28.81 -3.89
CA LYS A 21 13.35 27.46 -4.01
C LYS A 21 13.73 26.56 -2.83
N PRO A 22 12.90 25.57 -2.43
CA PRO A 22 13.27 24.57 -1.40
C PRO A 22 14.32 23.59 -1.94
N GLU A 23 15.32 23.24 -1.13
CA GLU A 23 16.53 22.51 -1.56
C GLU A 23 16.37 20.97 -1.59
N ARG A 24 15.15 20.44 -1.39
CA ARG A 24 14.75 19.03 -1.15
C ARG A 24 15.23 18.47 0.20
N ALA A 25 14.36 18.45 1.21
CA ALA A 25 14.60 17.69 2.42
C ALA A 25 13.47 16.67 2.59
N PHE A 26 13.75 15.39 2.37
CA PHE A 26 12.91 14.29 2.84
C PHE A 26 12.82 14.38 4.37
N HIS A 27 11.62 14.35 4.94
CA HIS A 27 11.40 14.53 6.37
C HIS A 27 10.95 13.23 7.03
N ILE A 28 11.41 13.01 8.26
CA ILE A 28 10.97 11.90 9.10
C ILE A 28 10.33 12.48 10.35
N ALA A 29 9.06 12.18 10.57
CA ALA A 29 8.34 12.50 11.79
C ALA A 29 8.08 11.21 12.57
N VAL A 30 8.58 11.15 13.80
CA VAL A 30 8.38 10.03 14.72
C VAL A 30 7.49 10.45 15.89
N ASN A 31 6.87 9.49 16.56
CA ASN A 31 5.96 9.75 17.68
C ASN A 31 4.83 10.72 17.29
N PHE A 32 4.36 10.62 16.04
CA PHE A 32 3.30 11.50 15.57
C PHE A 32 2.00 11.17 16.31
N MET A 33 1.42 12.17 16.96
CA MET A 33 0.21 12.04 17.74
C MET A 33 -0.88 12.93 17.14
N LEU A 34 -2.05 12.35 16.93
CA LEU A 34 -3.23 13.10 16.53
C LEU A 34 -4.05 13.44 17.78
N PRO A 35 -4.46 14.71 18.01
CA PRO A 35 -5.40 15.04 19.07
C PRO A 35 -6.69 14.22 18.92
N LEU A 36 -7.23 13.72 20.03
CA LEU A 36 -8.56 13.11 20.02
C LEU A 36 -9.59 14.22 19.85
N VAL A 37 -10.31 14.21 18.73
CA VAL A 37 -11.42 15.13 18.47
C VAL A 37 -12.72 14.37 18.64
N ASP A 38 -13.50 14.73 19.67
CA ASP A 38 -14.82 14.13 19.91
C ASP A 38 -15.84 14.75 18.93
N GLY A 39 -16.58 13.89 18.22
CA GLY A 39 -17.55 14.30 17.19
C GLY A 39 -18.72 15.13 17.75
N ASP A 40 -19.07 14.92 19.02
CA ASP A 40 -20.10 15.72 19.71
C ASP A 40 -19.55 17.08 20.22
N ASP A 41 -18.22 17.24 20.23
CA ASP A 41 -17.49 18.41 20.75
C ASP A 41 -16.81 19.22 19.62
N LEU A 42 -16.98 18.86 18.35
CA LEU A 42 -16.43 19.60 17.20
C LEU A 42 -16.79 21.09 17.25
N THR A 43 -18.00 21.47 17.70
CA THR A 43 -18.37 22.89 17.87
C THR A 43 -17.70 23.60 19.05
N HIS A 44 -17.01 22.89 19.93
CA HIS A 44 -16.48 23.40 21.20
C HIS A 44 -14.95 23.21 21.35
N GLN A 45 -14.39 22.12 20.81
CA GLN A 45 -12.95 21.86 20.69
C GLN A 45 -12.37 22.46 19.41
N ALA A 46 -13.10 22.39 18.29
CA ALA A 46 -12.62 22.93 17.03
C ALA A 46 -12.69 24.48 17.04
N THR A 47 -13.69 25.07 17.70
CA THR A 47 -13.85 26.54 17.71
C THR A 47 -12.64 27.30 18.28
N PRO A 48 -12.05 26.98 19.46
CA PRO A 48 -10.86 27.69 19.95
C PRO A 48 -9.55 27.32 19.22
N ILE A 49 -9.48 26.18 18.54
CA ILE A 49 -8.30 25.78 17.73
C ILE A 49 -8.36 26.39 16.32
N PHE A 50 -9.56 26.56 15.74
CA PHE A 50 -9.76 26.89 14.31
C PHE A 50 -10.47 28.22 14.03
N ALA A 51 -11.05 28.89 15.04
CA ALA A 51 -11.64 30.22 14.90
C ALA A 51 -11.33 31.04 16.15
N GLY A 52 -10.34 31.95 16.10
CA GLY A 52 -9.87 32.78 17.22
C GLY A 52 -10.96 33.56 17.97
N GLY A 53 -11.76 32.87 18.77
CA GLY A 53 -13.09 33.30 19.18
C GLY A 53 -13.74 32.26 20.06
N LEU A 54 -13.26 32.16 21.30
CA LEU A 54 -14.01 32.04 22.57
C LEU A 54 -13.04 31.62 23.68
N GLY A 55 -12.25 32.58 24.16
CA GLY A 55 -11.60 32.54 25.47
C GLY A 55 -10.32 31.70 25.61
N ARG A 56 -10.29 30.44 25.19
CA ARG A 56 -9.12 29.54 25.37
C ARG A 56 -8.14 29.64 24.19
N GLY A 57 -6.84 29.59 24.47
CA GLY A 57 -5.74 29.65 23.49
C GLY A 57 -5.26 31.04 23.08
N THR A 58 -5.87 32.11 23.61
CA THR A 58 -5.57 33.49 23.19
C THR A 58 -4.55 34.21 24.07
N THR A 59 -4.25 33.69 25.26
CA THR A 59 -3.26 34.23 26.20
C THR A 59 -2.50 33.11 26.89
N ALA A 60 -1.28 33.40 27.34
CA ALA A 60 -0.45 32.44 28.10
C ALA A 60 -1.13 31.95 29.40
N ASP A 61 -2.04 32.75 29.95
CA ASP A 61 -2.77 32.44 31.19
C ASP A 61 -4.05 31.61 30.96
N ASN A 62 -4.42 31.33 29.70
CA ASN A 62 -5.58 30.51 29.35
C ASN A 62 -5.33 29.66 28.10
N PRO A 63 -4.37 28.70 28.14
CA PRO A 63 -4.02 27.90 26.98
C PRO A 63 -5.14 26.94 26.56
N VAL A 64 -5.11 26.50 25.29
CA VAL A 64 -5.82 25.27 24.89
C VAL A 64 -5.02 24.10 25.44
N LEU A 65 -5.65 23.30 26.30
CA LEU A 65 -5.08 22.05 26.81
C LEU A 65 -5.54 20.92 25.89
N ILE A 66 -4.58 20.28 25.22
CA ILE A 66 -4.79 19.02 24.51
C ILE A 66 -4.12 17.95 25.37
N GLU A 67 -4.95 17.22 26.12
CA GLU A 67 -4.48 16.18 27.05
C GLU A 67 -4.78 14.77 26.52
N ASP A 68 -5.66 14.65 25.52
CA ASP A 68 -6.04 13.39 24.90
C ASP A 68 -5.58 13.31 23.45
N PHE A 69 -4.85 12.24 23.14
CA PHE A 69 -4.35 11.93 21.80
C PHE A 69 -4.85 10.56 21.36
N GLN A 70 -5.20 10.44 20.08
CA GLN A 70 -5.54 9.18 19.44
C GLN A 70 -4.32 8.27 19.39
N ARG A 71 -4.54 7.00 19.74
CA ARG A 71 -3.60 5.93 19.41
C ARG A 71 -3.85 5.56 17.96
N VAL A 72 -2.86 5.78 17.11
CA VAL A 72 -2.92 5.44 15.69
C VAL A 72 -1.85 4.40 15.44
N ASP A 73 -2.27 3.17 15.23
CA ASP A 73 -1.40 2.05 14.92
C ASP A 73 -1.07 2.05 13.43
N ASN A 74 -0.26 3.02 12.98
CA ASN A 74 0.08 3.15 11.57
C ASN A 74 1.45 3.81 11.33
N ALA A 75 1.93 3.70 10.10
CA ALA A 75 2.96 4.55 9.52
C ALA A 75 2.54 4.94 8.10
N ALA A 76 3.15 5.98 7.53
CA ALA A 76 2.85 6.39 6.16
C ALA A 76 3.97 7.21 5.54
N PHE A 77 4.31 6.87 4.30
CA PHE A 77 4.92 7.79 3.36
C PHE A 77 3.87 8.75 2.80
N ILE A 78 4.19 10.05 2.82
CA ILE A 78 3.37 11.13 2.29
C ILE A 78 4.23 11.92 1.29
N PRO A 79 3.90 11.88 -0.01
CA PRO A 79 4.65 12.64 -1.01
C PRO A 79 4.47 14.15 -0.81
N ALA A 80 5.42 14.91 -1.34
CA ALA A 80 5.34 16.36 -1.35
C ALA A 80 4.07 16.83 -2.07
N SER A 81 3.31 17.69 -1.41
CA SER A 81 2.21 18.44 -2.01
C SER A 81 2.72 19.83 -2.39
N GLU A 82 3.06 20.05 -3.66
CA GLU A 82 3.21 21.40 -4.19
C GLU A 82 1.92 21.83 -4.90
N GLY A 83 1.22 22.82 -4.33
CA GLY A 83 0.26 23.67 -5.04
C GLY A 83 -0.90 22.96 -5.76
N GLY A 84 -1.95 22.62 -5.01
CA GLY A 84 -3.29 22.40 -5.56
C GLY A 84 -4.34 22.87 -4.54
N PRO A 85 -5.45 23.50 -4.96
CA PRO A 85 -6.49 23.87 -4.02
C PRO A 85 -7.08 22.57 -3.50
N VAL A 86 -6.77 22.23 -2.25
CA VAL A 86 -7.78 21.54 -1.45
C VAL A 86 -8.96 22.51 -1.52
N ASP A 87 -10.12 22.05 -2.02
CA ASP A 87 -11.33 22.87 -2.17
C ASP A 87 -11.94 23.11 -0.77
N VAL A 88 -11.11 23.67 0.10
CA VAL A 88 -11.46 24.07 1.44
C VAL A 88 -12.06 25.48 1.35
N PRO A 89 -13.14 25.73 2.10
CA PRO A 89 -13.65 27.07 2.32
C PRO A 89 -12.52 28.05 2.64
N ALA A 90 -12.65 29.31 2.22
CA ALA A 90 -11.63 30.33 2.40
C ALA A 90 -11.16 30.46 3.87
N GLU A 91 -12.06 30.14 4.81
CA GLU A 91 -11.86 30.11 6.25
C GLU A 91 -10.89 29.02 6.73
N LEU A 92 -10.63 27.99 5.92
CA LEU A 92 -9.74 26.87 6.24
C LEU A 92 -8.46 26.86 5.39
N GLN A 93 -8.22 27.89 4.58
CA GLN A 93 -7.02 27.95 3.72
C GLN A 93 -5.71 28.04 4.51
N GLU A 94 -5.68 28.77 5.65
CA GLU A 94 -4.49 28.80 6.51
C GLU A 94 -4.24 27.44 7.17
N LEU A 95 -5.29 26.70 7.54
CA LEU A 95 -5.16 25.34 8.07
C LEU A 95 -4.71 24.35 7.00
N ALA A 96 -5.24 24.46 5.79
CA ALA A 96 -4.80 23.64 4.67
C ALA A 96 -3.34 23.92 4.32
N ALA A 97 -2.86 25.16 4.46
CA ALA A 97 -1.45 25.48 4.29
C ALA A 97 -0.52 24.80 5.32
N GLU A 98 -1.01 24.46 6.52
CA GLU A 98 -0.28 23.67 7.53
C GLU A 98 -0.31 22.16 7.24
N LEU A 99 -1.28 21.69 6.43
CA LEU A 99 -1.35 20.31 5.93
C LEU A 99 -0.55 20.12 4.63
N VAL A 100 -0.29 21.22 3.90
CA VAL A 100 0.59 21.23 2.73
C VAL A 100 2.02 20.94 3.18
N ARG A 101 2.57 19.81 2.70
CA ARG A 101 3.96 19.43 2.92
C ARG A 101 4.75 19.68 1.64
N PRO A 102 5.59 20.73 1.55
CA PRO A 102 6.41 20.98 0.36
C PRO A 102 7.60 20.01 0.25
N PHE A 103 7.52 18.85 0.89
CA PHE A 103 8.55 17.83 0.98
C PHE A 103 7.93 16.46 1.21
N ASP A 104 8.60 15.43 0.68
CA ASP A 104 8.29 14.03 0.95
C ASP A 104 8.53 13.72 2.43
N SER A 105 7.67 12.91 3.04
CA SER A 105 7.73 12.63 4.47
C SER A 105 7.41 11.18 4.80
N ASN A 106 8.15 10.58 5.74
CA ASN A 106 7.67 9.42 6.50
C ASN A 106 7.10 9.88 7.84
N LEU A 107 5.92 9.37 8.17
CA LEU A 107 5.24 9.62 9.43
C LEU A 107 5.09 8.29 10.17
N TYR A 108 5.60 8.24 11.38
CA TYR A 108 5.45 7.10 12.28
C TYR A 108 4.58 7.53 13.46
N PHE A 109 3.44 6.86 13.62
CA PHE A 109 2.46 7.24 14.63
C PHE A 109 2.71 6.54 15.96
N GLN A 110 2.27 7.20 17.02
CA GLN A 110 2.21 6.60 18.35
C GLN A 110 0.90 5.81 18.51
N GLY A 111 0.96 4.52 18.19
CA GLY A 111 -0.12 3.56 18.45
C GLY A 111 -0.06 2.96 19.85
N ASN A 112 -0.67 1.78 19.98
CA ASN A 112 -0.44 0.84 21.09
C ASN A 112 1.05 0.46 21.20
N ARG A 113 1.78 0.55 20.09
CA ARG A 113 3.24 0.56 20.00
C ARG A 113 3.70 1.75 19.15
N ASP A 114 4.96 2.16 19.30
CA ASP A 114 5.54 3.22 18.47
C ASP A 114 6.12 2.62 17.19
N PHE A 115 5.49 2.91 16.05
CA PHE A 115 5.84 2.32 14.75
C PHE A 115 7.24 2.75 14.28
N ALA A 116 7.83 3.81 14.87
CA ALA A 116 9.20 4.21 14.59
C ALA A 116 10.26 3.22 15.12
N TYR A 117 9.87 2.31 16.03
CA TYR A 117 10.77 1.28 16.58
C TYR A 117 10.78 -0.02 15.77
N ASP A 118 9.88 -0.17 14.81
CA ASP A 118 9.83 -1.33 13.93
C ASP A 118 10.67 -1.06 12.67
N GLY A 119 11.84 -1.69 12.60
CA GLY A 119 12.77 -1.49 11.49
C GLY A 119 12.16 -1.87 10.14
N ASP A 120 11.34 -2.92 10.12
CA ASP A 120 10.71 -3.41 8.89
C ASP A 120 9.70 -2.37 8.38
N VAL A 121 8.93 -1.75 9.28
CA VAL A 121 8.02 -0.65 8.94
C VAL A 121 8.82 0.56 8.44
N VAL A 122 9.95 0.89 9.06
CA VAL A 122 10.78 2.01 8.59
C VAL A 122 11.28 1.80 7.17
N TYR A 123 11.77 0.60 6.83
CA TYR A 123 12.22 0.29 5.46
C TYR A 123 11.07 0.19 4.46
N HIS A 124 9.91 -0.31 4.89
CA HIS A 124 8.69 -0.33 4.08
C HIS A 124 8.30 1.10 3.66
N GLU A 125 8.14 2.02 4.62
CA GLU A 125 7.77 3.42 4.31
C GLU A 125 8.83 4.13 3.47
N PHE A 126 10.12 3.86 3.72
CA PHE A 126 11.18 4.44 2.90
C PHE A 126 11.15 3.92 1.46
N THR A 127 10.72 2.67 1.27
CA THR A 127 10.57 2.09 -0.07
C THR A 127 9.45 2.77 -0.86
N HIS A 128 8.35 3.18 -0.22
CA HIS A 128 7.35 4.01 -0.90
C HIS A 128 7.95 5.31 -1.46
N ALA A 129 8.92 5.93 -0.76
CA ALA A 129 9.62 7.10 -1.29
C ALA A 129 10.45 6.79 -2.56
N ILE A 130 11.06 5.60 -2.61
CA ILE A 130 11.79 5.11 -3.78
C ILE A 130 10.81 4.85 -4.93
N VAL A 131 9.72 4.12 -4.66
CA VAL A 131 8.67 3.84 -5.63
C VAL A 131 8.12 5.15 -6.19
N HIS A 132 7.76 6.11 -5.34
CA HIS A 132 7.27 7.43 -5.74
C HIS A 132 8.28 8.22 -6.57
N THR A 133 9.59 8.07 -6.29
CA THR A 133 10.65 8.70 -7.10
C THR A 133 10.69 8.15 -8.52
N PHE A 134 10.44 6.85 -8.69
CA PHE A 134 10.46 6.19 -10.00
C PHE A 134 9.13 6.31 -10.75
N VAL A 135 8.03 6.03 -10.06
CA VAL A 135 6.67 5.97 -10.61
C VAL A 135 5.70 6.67 -9.65
N PRO A 136 5.60 8.01 -9.70
CA PRO A 136 4.85 8.81 -8.74
C PRO A 136 3.38 8.41 -8.57
N ASP A 137 2.76 7.84 -9.60
CA ASP A 137 1.34 7.53 -9.69
C ASP A 137 1.01 6.04 -9.41
N LEU A 138 2.03 5.23 -9.07
CA LEU A 138 1.90 3.80 -8.72
C LEU A 138 1.25 3.61 -7.33
N LEU A 139 0.20 4.35 -7.00
CA LEU A 139 -0.61 4.21 -5.78
C LEU A 139 -2.11 4.23 -6.10
N SER A 140 -2.44 4.32 -7.39
CA SER A 140 -3.80 4.58 -7.86
C SER A 140 -4.55 3.26 -8.11
N SER A 141 -5.87 3.32 -8.01
CA SER A 141 -6.74 2.27 -8.54
C SER A 141 -7.03 2.54 -10.03
N TRP A 142 -7.22 1.46 -10.79
CA TRP A 142 -7.47 1.55 -12.23
C TRP A 142 -8.61 0.62 -12.62
N HIS A 143 -8.92 0.58 -13.92
CA HIS A 143 -9.92 -0.33 -14.47
C HIS A 143 -9.51 -0.82 -15.85
N ASP A 144 -9.94 -2.03 -16.18
CA ASP A 144 -9.75 -2.66 -17.47
C ASP A 144 -10.99 -3.48 -17.88
N GLU A 145 -10.83 -4.40 -18.85
CA GLU A 145 -11.90 -5.26 -19.36
C GLU A 145 -12.52 -6.19 -18.29
N GLN A 146 -11.80 -6.48 -17.19
CA GLN A 146 -12.27 -7.31 -16.08
C GLN A 146 -12.86 -6.49 -14.93
N GLY A 147 -12.89 -5.16 -15.04
CA GLY A 147 -13.47 -4.26 -14.04
C GLY A 147 -12.41 -3.42 -13.34
N SER A 148 -12.69 -3.00 -12.10
CA SER A 148 -11.73 -2.21 -11.33
C SER A 148 -10.60 -3.11 -10.86
N HIS A 149 -9.45 -2.53 -10.54
CA HIS A 149 -8.38 -3.24 -9.84
C HIS A 149 -7.51 -2.25 -9.08
N VAL A 150 -6.86 -2.77 -8.05
CA VAL A 150 -5.93 -2.02 -7.21
C VAL A 150 -4.47 -2.39 -7.49
N GLU A 151 -4.19 -3.12 -8.58
CA GLU A 151 -2.86 -3.67 -8.86
C GLU A 151 -1.71 -2.66 -8.77
N PRO A 152 -1.78 -1.42 -9.31
CA PRO A 152 -0.70 -0.45 -9.09
C PRO A 152 -0.45 -0.15 -7.61
N GLY A 153 -1.50 0.14 -6.84
CA GLY A 153 -1.40 0.34 -5.39
C GLY A 153 -0.89 -0.90 -4.66
N ALA A 154 -1.38 -2.09 -5.01
CA ALA A 154 -0.92 -3.35 -4.44
C ALA A 154 0.54 -3.66 -4.79
N MET A 155 1.02 -3.26 -5.97
CA MET A 155 2.42 -3.35 -6.32
C MET A 155 3.26 -2.36 -5.51
N ASN A 156 2.76 -1.16 -5.20
CA ASN A 156 3.44 -0.22 -4.30
C ASN A 156 3.73 -0.84 -2.93
N GLU A 157 2.68 -1.41 -2.32
CA GLU A 157 2.76 -2.15 -1.06
C GLU A 157 3.69 -3.36 -1.18
N GLY A 158 3.56 -4.15 -2.23
CA GLY A 158 4.34 -5.37 -2.42
C GLY A 158 5.82 -5.10 -2.68
N TRP A 159 6.17 -4.00 -3.36
CA TRP A 159 7.55 -3.54 -3.46
C TRP A 159 8.10 -3.11 -2.10
N ALA A 160 7.31 -2.38 -1.32
CA ALA A 160 7.70 -1.94 0.02
C ALA A 160 7.93 -3.11 0.98
N ASP A 161 7.04 -4.11 0.97
CA ASP A 161 7.21 -5.35 1.71
C ASP A 161 8.45 -6.13 1.25
N TYR A 162 8.63 -6.34 -0.06
CA TYR A 162 9.76 -7.11 -0.57
C TYR A 162 11.10 -6.45 -0.22
N PHE A 163 11.27 -5.15 -0.45
CA PHE A 163 12.55 -4.49 -0.19
C PHE A 163 12.82 -4.34 1.31
N SER A 164 11.78 -4.17 2.13
CA SER A 164 11.92 -4.25 3.59
C SER A 164 12.45 -5.62 4.00
N ALA A 165 11.76 -6.69 3.57
CA ALA A 165 12.14 -8.07 3.85
C ALA A 165 13.54 -8.44 3.33
N SER A 166 13.89 -8.02 2.11
CA SER A 166 15.21 -8.28 1.54
C SER A 166 16.31 -7.58 2.33
N PHE A 167 16.07 -6.35 2.77
CA PHE A 167 17.03 -5.55 3.54
C PHE A 167 17.25 -6.12 4.94
N THR A 168 16.18 -6.53 5.63
CA THR A 168 16.24 -7.10 6.98
C THR A 168 16.62 -8.57 6.97
N ASN A 169 16.56 -9.21 5.79
CA ASN A 169 16.75 -10.65 5.60
C ASN A 169 15.78 -11.46 6.49
N ASP A 170 14.54 -11.00 6.57
CA ASP A 170 13.42 -11.63 7.25
C ASP A 170 12.17 -11.45 6.37
N SER A 171 11.45 -12.53 6.08
CA SER A 171 10.25 -12.46 5.23
C SER A 171 9.08 -11.79 5.94
N VAL A 172 9.07 -11.81 7.27
CA VAL A 172 7.99 -11.28 8.09
C VAL A 172 8.23 -9.81 8.39
N THR A 173 7.30 -8.95 7.98
CA THR A 173 7.34 -7.51 8.24
C THR A 173 6.47 -7.14 9.44
N GLY A 174 6.95 -6.25 10.30
CA GLY A 174 6.12 -5.59 11.30
C GLY A 174 5.94 -6.40 12.58
N GLN A 175 6.89 -7.27 12.92
CA GLN A 175 6.81 -8.15 14.11
C GLN A 175 6.71 -7.37 15.42
N TYR A 176 7.32 -6.18 15.48
CA TYR A 176 7.20 -5.31 16.64
C TYR A 176 5.85 -4.59 16.63
N SER A 177 5.35 -4.11 15.50
CA SER A 177 4.10 -3.34 15.44
C SER A 177 2.83 -4.22 15.53
N ALA A 178 2.87 -5.44 15.00
CA ALA A 178 1.69 -6.32 14.85
C ALA A 178 0.89 -6.61 16.13
N PRO A 179 1.49 -6.83 17.31
CA PRO A 179 0.70 -7.06 18.52
C PRO A 179 -0.11 -5.84 18.97
N GLY A 180 0.20 -4.64 18.45
CA GLY A 180 -0.60 -3.43 18.64
C GLY A 180 -1.86 -3.36 17.76
N LEU A 181 -1.89 -4.12 16.66
CA LEU A 181 -2.96 -4.12 15.65
C LEU A 181 -3.83 -5.38 15.68
N THR A 182 -3.22 -6.55 15.49
CA THR A 182 -3.94 -7.81 15.21
C THR A 182 -3.67 -8.89 16.27
N GLY A 183 -2.71 -8.67 17.17
CA GLY A 183 -2.28 -9.69 18.14
C GLY A 183 -1.46 -10.82 17.51
N GLU A 184 -1.06 -10.66 16.25
CA GLU A 184 -0.29 -11.63 15.46
C GLU A 184 1.22 -11.43 15.64
N THR A 185 2.00 -12.37 15.10
CA THR A 185 3.47 -12.38 15.18
C THR A 185 4.16 -11.49 14.14
N GLY A 186 3.41 -10.90 13.21
CA GLY A 186 3.85 -10.01 12.13
C GLY A 186 2.63 -9.43 11.41
N LEU A 187 2.80 -8.34 10.65
CA LEU A 187 1.72 -7.71 9.90
C LEU A 187 1.47 -8.43 8.57
N ARG A 188 2.56 -8.80 7.88
CA ARG A 188 2.55 -9.54 6.61
C ARG A 188 3.80 -10.41 6.50
N ASP A 189 3.74 -11.43 5.66
CA ASP A 189 4.84 -12.37 5.39
C ASP A 189 5.03 -12.50 3.87
N ALA A 190 6.23 -12.19 3.40
CA ALA A 190 6.62 -12.37 2.00
C ALA A 190 6.86 -13.86 1.66
N ASP A 191 6.99 -14.75 2.65
CA ASP A 191 6.98 -16.20 2.44
C ASP A 191 5.54 -16.73 2.56
N ASN A 192 4.77 -16.59 1.48
CA ASN A 192 3.34 -16.91 1.47
C ASN A 192 2.91 -17.68 0.21
N ASP A 193 1.69 -18.24 0.25
CA ASP A 193 1.07 -18.97 -0.85
C ASP A 193 -0.09 -18.19 -1.50
N ALA A 194 -0.17 -16.87 -1.31
CA ALA A 194 -1.28 -16.06 -1.82
C ALA A 194 -1.25 -16.04 -3.35
N ALA A 195 -2.38 -16.33 -3.99
CA ALA A 195 -2.48 -16.43 -5.44
C ALA A 195 -3.71 -15.70 -6.00
N CYS A 196 -3.61 -15.20 -7.22
CA CYS A 196 -4.77 -14.69 -7.95
C CYS A 196 -5.61 -15.84 -8.54
N PRO A 197 -6.96 -15.76 -8.50
CA PRO A 197 -7.78 -14.67 -7.94
C PRO A 197 -8.19 -14.88 -6.47
N GLU A 198 -7.76 -15.97 -5.84
CA GLU A 198 -8.22 -16.37 -4.52
C GLU A 198 -7.92 -15.35 -3.43
N ALA A 199 -6.70 -14.81 -3.42
CA ALA A 199 -6.23 -13.88 -2.41
C ALA A 199 -6.74 -12.45 -2.60
N LEU A 200 -7.19 -12.08 -3.82
CA LEU A 200 -7.53 -10.69 -4.14
C LEU A 200 -8.88 -10.29 -3.54
N ILE A 201 -8.93 -9.17 -2.85
CA ILE A 201 -10.11 -8.58 -2.23
C ILE A 201 -10.33 -7.11 -2.60
N GLY A 202 -9.45 -6.48 -3.38
CA GLY A 202 -9.55 -5.07 -3.74
C GLY A 202 -8.99 -4.11 -2.69
N GLU A 203 -8.15 -4.61 -1.78
CA GLU A 203 -7.44 -3.83 -0.76
C GLU A 203 -5.93 -3.98 -1.05
N VAL A 204 -5.20 -2.87 -1.12
CA VAL A 204 -3.84 -2.85 -1.66
C VAL A 204 -2.86 -3.71 -0.85
N HIS A 205 -2.96 -3.72 0.48
CA HIS A 205 -2.04 -4.50 1.32
C HIS A 205 -2.30 -6.00 1.15
N GLN A 206 -3.55 -6.44 1.17
CA GLN A 206 -3.90 -7.84 0.97
C GLN A 206 -3.62 -8.30 -0.47
N ASP A 207 -3.95 -7.48 -1.46
CA ASP A 207 -3.76 -7.81 -2.87
C ASP A 207 -2.27 -7.77 -3.26
N SER A 208 -1.39 -7.21 -2.42
CA SER A 208 0.06 -7.21 -2.62
C SER A 208 0.74 -8.56 -2.35
N LEU A 209 0.13 -9.43 -1.53
CA LEU A 209 0.77 -10.66 -1.06
C LEU A 209 1.24 -11.60 -2.19
N PRO A 210 0.48 -11.80 -3.29
CA PRO A 210 0.96 -12.59 -4.42
C PRO A 210 2.20 -11.97 -5.08
N TRP A 211 2.30 -10.64 -5.10
CA TRP A 211 3.44 -9.91 -5.68
C TRP A 211 4.70 -10.05 -4.81
N SER A 212 4.62 -9.69 -3.53
CA SER A 212 5.76 -9.81 -2.60
C SER A 212 6.19 -11.27 -2.41
N GLY A 213 5.21 -12.19 -2.38
CA GLY A 213 5.41 -13.64 -2.40
C GLY A 213 6.30 -14.10 -3.55
N ALA A 214 5.92 -13.78 -4.78
CA ALA A 214 6.66 -14.20 -5.97
C ALA A 214 8.10 -13.66 -5.95
N LEU A 215 8.30 -12.39 -5.56
CA LEU A 215 9.62 -11.79 -5.51
C LEU A 215 10.53 -12.47 -4.46
N TRP A 216 9.98 -12.81 -3.30
CA TRP A 216 10.69 -13.49 -2.22
C TRP A 216 11.09 -14.93 -2.57
N GLU A 217 10.22 -15.67 -3.27
CA GLU A 217 10.54 -17.00 -3.77
C GLU A 217 11.72 -16.98 -4.76
N ILE A 218 11.71 -16.00 -5.68
CA ILE A 218 12.80 -15.83 -6.65
C ILE A 218 14.10 -15.45 -5.92
N ARG A 219 14.04 -14.55 -4.94
CA ARG A 219 15.19 -14.20 -4.09
C ARG A 219 15.77 -15.44 -3.41
N THR A 220 14.91 -16.31 -2.87
CA THR A 220 15.32 -17.57 -2.24
C THR A 220 16.00 -18.51 -3.24
N ALA A 221 15.50 -18.58 -4.48
CA ALA A 221 16.13 -19.34 -5.56
C ALA A 221 17.50 -18.74 -5.97
N VAL A 222 17.63 -17.41 -6.01
CA VAL A 222 18.90 -16.72 -6.26
C VAL A 222 19.91 -17.06 -5.16
N GLU A 223 19.52 -16.94 -3.89
CA GLU A 223 20.40 -17.26 -2.76
C GLU A 223 20.82 -18.74 -2.77
N ALA A 224 19.89 -19.66 -3.02
CA ALA A 224 20.18 -21.09 -3.10
C ALA A 224 21.14 -21.42 -4.25
N SER A 225 21.06 -20.69 -5.36
CA SER A 225 21.81 -20.96 -6.60
C SER A 225 23.19 -20.29 -6.63
N LEU A 226 23.28 -19.06 -6.12
CA LEU A 226 24.45 -18.18 -6.26
C LEU A 226 25.00 -17.67 -4.92
N GLY A 227 24.30 -17.93 -3.82
CA GLY A 227 24.65 -17.48 -2.47
C GLY A 227 24.15 -16.06 -2.16
N ALA A 228 24.17 -15.70 -0.87
CA ALA A 228 23.65 -14.42 -0.37
C ALA A 228 24.28 -13.17 -1.04
N GLY A 229 25.51 -13.29 -1.57
CA GLY A 229 26.17 -12.19 -2.29
C GLY A 229 25.47 -11.78 -3.58
N ALA A 230 24.69 -12.67 -4.20
CA ALA A 230 23.95 -12.40 -5.43
C ALA A 230 22.59 -11.70 -5.21
N ILE A 231 22.12 -11.63 -3.96
CA ILE A 231 20.85 -10.96 -3.62
C ILE A 231 20.90 -9.49 -4.01
N ALA A 232 22.05 -8.82 -3.80
CA ALA A 232 22.23 -7.42 -4.19
C ALA A 232 22.16 -7.20 -5.71
N ASP A 233 22.49 -8.21 -6.52
CA ASP A 233 22.36 -8.13 -7.98
C ASP A 233 20.90 -8.34 -8.39
N TYR A 234 20.18 -9.24 -7.72
CA TYR A 234 18.74 -9.42 -7.93
C TYR A 234 17.93 -8.19 -7.51
N ASP A 235 18.20 -7.61 -6.33
CA ASP A 235 17.55 -6.38 -5.87
C ASP A 235 17.81 -5.20 -6.83
N ARG A 236 19.01 -5.13 -7.43
CA ARG A 236 19.32 -4.12 -8.45
C ARG A 236 18.54 -4.35 -9.75
N LEU A 237 18.40 -5.60 -10.18
CA LEU A 237 17.57 -5.95 -11.33
C LEU A 237 16.12 -5.52 -11.07
N LEU A 238 15.57 -5.85 -9.90
CA LEU A 238 14.22 -5.46 -9.50
C LEU A 238 14.02 -3.93 -9.49
N LEU A 239 14.92 -3.17 -8.87
CA LEU A 239 14.87 -1.70 -8.89
C LEU A 239 14.93 -1.14 -10.32
N THR A 240 15.70 -1.76 -11.20
CA THR A 240 15.78 -1.36 -12.62
C THR A 240 14.44 -1.60 -13.32
N THR A 241 13.80 -2.76 -13.09
CA THR A 241 12.49 -3.06 -13.68
C THR A 241 11.36 -2.20 -13.12
N LEU A 242 11.44 -1.83 -11.84
CA LEU A 242 10.51 -0.88 -11.21
C LEU A 242 10.66 0.52 -11.83
N ALA A 243 11.88 0.97 -12.11
CA ALA A 243 12.13 2.26 -12.74
C ALA A 243 11.57 2.38 -14.18
N GLU A 244 11.20 1.24 -14.79
CA GLU A 244 10.58 1.15 -16.12
C GLU A 244 9.07 0.87 -16.06
N ALA A 245 8.48 0.86 -14.86
CA ALA A 245 7.05 0.61 -14.69
C ALA A 245 6.18 1.82 -15.06
N ASP A 246 4.97 1.52 -15.53
CA ASP A 246 3.99 2.53 -15.93
C ASP A 246 3.09 2.95 -14.74
N PRO A 247 2.48 4.16 -14.75
CA PRO A 247 1.49 4.56 -13.73
C PRO A 247 0.31 3.60 -13.52
N ASP A 248 -0.13 2.93 -14.58
CA ASP A 248 -1.26 1.99 -14.59
C ASP A 248 -0.80 0.53 -14.53
N GLU A 249 0.42 0.29 -14.02
CA GLU A 249 1.09 -1.02 -14.06
C GLU A 249 0.22 -2.18 -13.62
N SER A 250 0.28 -3.30 -14.36
CA SER A 250 -0.31 -4.54 -13.89
C SER A 250 0.76 -5.50 -13.39
N MET A 251 0.39 -6.36 -12.44
CA MET A 251 1.29 -7.40 -11.94
C MET A 251 1.77 -8.31 -13.07
N ALA A 252 0.92 -8.58 -14.06
CA ALA A 252 1.30 -9.36 -15.25
C ALA A 252 2.40 -8.67 -16.08
N ARG A 253 2.28 -7.36 -16.32
CA ARG A 253 3.29 -6.58 -17.07
C ARG A 253 4.59 -6.45 -16.27
N GLY A 254 4.50 -6.15 -14.98
CA GLY A 254 5.66 -6.12 -14.08
C GLY A 254 6.39 -7.47 -14.02
N ALA A 255 5.66 -8.57 -13.85
CA ALA A 255 6.22 -9.92 -13.84
C ALA A 255 6.91 -10.27 -15.17
N GLN A 256 6.28 -9.96 -16.30
CA GLN A 256 6.89 -10.19 -17.62
C GLN A 256 8.17 -9.37 -17.79
N ARG A 257 8.20 -8.11 -17.34
CA ARG A 257 9.40 -7.27 -17.38
C ARG A 257 10.55 -7.87 -16.57
N ILE A 258 10.27 -8.42 -15.39
CA ILE A 258 11.27 -9.09 -14.56
C ILE A 258 11.79 -10.37 -15.24
N LEU A 259 10.90 -11.18 -15.84
CA LEU A 259 11.31 -12.37 -16.59
C LEU A 259 12.21 -12.01 -17.79
N ASP A 260 11.85 -10.97 -18.53
CA ASP A 260 12.65 -10.49 -19.66
C ASP A 260 14.02 -9.97 -19.20
N ALA A 261 14.07 -9.24 -18.08
CA ALA A 261 15.32 -8.77 -17.49
C ALA A 261 16.20 -9.94 -17.02
N LEU A 262 15.62 -10.93 -16.32
CA LEU A 262 16.34 -12.14 -15.91
C LEU A 262 16.89 -12.90 -17.13
N ALA A 263 16.13 -13.02 -18.20
CA ALA A 263 16.57 -13.72 -19.41
C ALA A 263 17.80 -13.07 -20.08
N LEU A 264 18.00 -11.77 -19.89
CA LEU A 264 19.10 -10.99 -20.45
C LEU A 264 20.27 -10.80 -19.49
N ASP A 265 20.07 -11.06 -18.19
CA ASP A 265 21.09 -10.80 -17.17
C ASP A 265 22.27 -11.80 -17.29
N PRO A 266 23.53 -11.33 -17.31
CA PRO A 266 24.70 -12.20 -17.49
C PRO A 266 25.05 -13.05 -16.27
N VAL A 267 24.51 -12.73 -15.08
CA VAL A 267 24.78 -13.41 -13.81
C VAL A 267 23.58 -14.25 -13.37
N LEU A 268 22.38 -13.67 -13.41
CA LEU A 268 21.13 -14.26 -12.96
C LEU A 268 20.41 -15.05 -14.07
N GLY A 269 20.70 -14.73 -15.33
CA GLY A 269 20.06 -15.32 -16.50
C GLY A 269 20.55 -16.71 -16.88
N PRO A 270 20.01 -17.31 -17.95
CA PRO A 270 20.05 -18.76 -18.21
C PRO A 270 21.41 -19.35 -18.60
N ALA A 271 22.50 -18.58 -18.47
CA ALA A 271 23.85 -19.03 -18.81
C ALA A 271 24.32 -20.14 -17.84
N GLY A 272 24.07 -21.40 -18.23
CA GLY A 272 24.40 -22.59 -17.44
C GLY A 272 23.25 -23.09 -16.57
N ALA A 273 23.44 -24.24 -15.94
CA ALA A 273 22.38 -24.89 -15.15
C ALA A 273 21.91 -24.08 -13.94
N VAL A 274 22.77 -23.20 -13.40
CA VAL A 274 22.51 -22.40 -12.20
C VAL A 274 21.51 -21.28 -12.49
N GLY A 275 21.79 -20.42 -13.48
CA GLY A 275 20.87 -19.36 -13.86
C GLY A 275 19.57 -19.85 -14.50
N GLY A 276 19.59 -21.02 -15.16
CA GLY A 276 18.37 -21.70 -15.60
C GLY A 276 17.40 -22.03 -14.46
N ALA A 277 17.91 -22.39 -13.28
CA ALA A 277 17.09 -22.67 -12.10
C ALA A 277 16.40 -21.40 -11.55
N ILE A 278 17.09 -20.25 -11.57
CA ILE A 278 16.52 -18.95 -11.16
C ILE A 278 15.40 -18.54 -12.11
N VAL A 279 15.62 -18.62 -13.43
CA VAL A 279 14.59 -18.31 -14.43
C VAL A 279 13.39 -19.25 -14.28
N THR A 280 13.62 -20.55 -14.06
CA THR A 280 12.54 -21.53 -13.85
C THR A 280 11.74 -21.22 -12.59
N ALA A 281 12.42 -20.81 -11.50
CA ALA A 281 11.76 -20.38 -10.28
C ALA A 281 10.88 -19.15 -10.54
N ALA A 282 11.40 -18.13 -11.24
CA ALA A 282 10.63 -16.94 -11.60
C ALA A 282 9.41 -17.25 -12.47
N GLU A 283 9.54 -18.10 -13.49
CA GLU A 283 8.41 -18.54 -14.31
C GLU A 283 7.36 -19.28 -13.48
N THR A 284 7.80 -20.07 -12.50
CA THR A 284 6.91 -20.84 -11.60
C THR A 284 6.20 -19.93 -10.60
N SER A 285 6.92 -18.98 -9.99
CA SER A 285 6.42 -18.01 -9.02
C SER A 285 5.40 -17.07 -9.66
N PHE A 286 5.74 -16.44 -10.80
CA PHE A 286 4.83 -15.54 -11.51
C PHE A 286 3.72 -16.25 -12.29
N GLY A 287 3.95 -17.50 -12.69
CA GLY A 287 3.01 -18.29 -13.47
C GLY A 287 1.87 -18.89 -12.64
N GLY A 288 0.98 -19.63 -13.32
CA GLY A 288 -0.23 -20.21 -12.72
C GLY A 288 -0.03 -21.37 -11.73
N ILE A 289 1.21 -21.61 -11.27
CA ILE A 289 1.52 -22.68 -10.31
C ILE A 289 1.56 -22.15 -8.87
N ARG A 290 2.13 -20.96 -8.66
CA ARG A 290 2.29 -20.37 -7.32
C ARG A 290 1.36 -19.19 -7.14
N HIS A 291 1.72 -18.01 -7.68
CA HIS A 291 0.98 -16.78 -7.41
C HIS A 291 0.02 -16.37 -8.54
N ASN A 292 0.16 -16.99 -9.73
CA ASN A 292 -0.70 -16.77 -10.90
C ASN A 292 -0.82 -15.30 -11.32
N LEU A 293 0.30 -14.58 -11.37
CA LEU A 293 0.33 -13.14 -11.67
C LEU A 293 0.19 -12.85 -13.17
N ILE A 294 0.89 -13.62 -14.03
CA ILE A 294 0.82 -13.42 -15.49
C ILE A 294 -0.51 -13.89 -16.07
N GLY A 295 -1.05 -14.99 -15.53
CA GLY A 295 -2.31 -15.60 -15.96
C GLY A 295 -3.53 -15.20 -15.13
N CYS A 296 -3.41 -14.13 -14.34
CA CYS A 296 -4.45 -13.69 -13.42
C CYS A 296 -5.71 -13.30 -14.18
N GLU A 297 -6.75 -14.13 -14.10
CA GLU A 297 -8.10 -13.74 -14.45
C GLU A 297 -8.84 -13.41 -13.15
N ARG A 298 -9.27 -12.14 -12.98
CA ARG A 298 -9.99 -11.67 -11.77
C ARG A 298 -11.45 -12.12 -11.78
N ILE A 299 -11.64 -13.43 -11.90
CA ILE A 299 -12.94 -14.12 -12.01
C ILE A 299 -13.06 -15.12 -10.86
N TRP A 300 -14.08 -14.95 -10.03
CA TRP A 300 -14.37 -15.86 -8.92
C TRP A 300 -15.52 -16.82 -9.27
N PRO A 301 -15.30 -18.14 -9.20
CA PRO A 301 -16.33 -19.13 -9.50
C PRO A 301 -17.32 -19.26 -8.33
N LEU A 302 -18.41 -18.49 -8.35
CA LEU A 302 -19.50 -18.60 -7.37
C LEU A 302 -20.19 -19.97 -7.43
N ARG A 303 -20.27 -20.58 -8.62
CA ARG A 303 -20.85 -21.90 -8.80
C ARG A 303 -20.09 -22.69 -9.84
N THR A 304 -19.69 -23.91 -9.49
CA THR A 304 -19.08 -24.88 -10.40
C THR A 304 -19.93 -26.13 -10.52
N VAL A 305 -19.77 -26.88 -11.62
CA VAL A 305 -20.45 -28.15 -11.87
C VAL A 305 -19.42 -29.21 -12.23
N ASP A 306 -19.36 -30.28 -11.43
CA ASP A 306 -18.43 -31.38 -11.70
C ASP A 306 -18.85 -32.24 -12.90
N ALA A 307 -17.99 -33.17 -13.31
CA ALA A 307 -18.27 -34.09 -14.41
C ALA A 307 -19.49 -35.00 -14.19
N ALA A 308 -19.94 -35.18 -12.94
CA ALA A 308 -21.15 -35.92 -12.60
C ALA A 308 -22.42 -35.03 -12.61
N GLY A 309 -22.28 -33.74 -12.87
CA GLY A 309 -23.38 -32.77 -12.86
C GLY A 309 -23.70 -32.21 -11.47
N THR A 310 -22.87 -32.49 -10.46
CA THR A 310 -23.06 -31.99 -9.10
C THR A 310 -22.58 -30.55 -9.02
N ALA A 311 -23.44 -29.68 -8.51
CA ALA A 311 -23.12 -28.27 -8.35
C ALA A 311 -22.53 -27.97 -6.98
N SER A 312 -21.47 -27.17 -6.95
CA SER A 312 -20.89 -26.58 -5.74
C SER A 312 -21.04 -25.08 -5.79
N VAL A 313 -21.28 -24.44 -4.64
CA VAL A 313 -21.37 -22.99 -4.50
C VAL A 313 -20.28 -22.53 -3.56
N THR A 314 -19.58 -21.47 -3.94
CA THR A 314 -18.56 -20.83 -3.10
C THR A 314 -18.96 -19.37 -2.85
N THR A 315 -18.39 -18.78 -1.80
CA THR A 315 -18.61 -17.38 -1.45
C THR A 315 -17.28 -16.65 -1.37
N LYS A 316 -17.22 -15.45 -1.93
CA LYS A 316 -16.14 -14.49 -1.65
C LYS A 316 -16.53 -13.73 -0.39
N ALA A 317 -15.73 -13.87 0.68
CA ALA A 317 -16.10 -13.38 2.01
C ALA A 317 -16.06 -11.85 2.13
N LEU A 318 -15.14 -11.22 1.41
CA LEU A 318 -14.88 -9.79 1.48
C LEU A 318 -14.45 -9.27 0.11
N LEU A 319 -14.93 -8.09 -0.26
CA LEU A 319 -14.49 -7.30 -1.39
C LEU A 319 -14.56 -5.82 -1.03
N PHE A 320 -13.44 -5.13 -1.11
CA PHE A 320 -13.34 -3.69 -1.08
C PHE A 320 -13.57 -3.16 -2.50
N GLN A 321 -14.47 -2.19 -2.61
CA GLN A 321 -14.87 -1.63 -3.89
C GLN A 321 -14.45 -0.17 -3.93
N PRO A 322 -13.62 0.23 -4.91
CA PRO A 322 -13.26 1.62 -5.06
C PRO A 322 -14.50 2.43 -5.46
N SER A 323 -14.47 3.70 -5.11
CA SER A 323 -15.39 4.69 -5.64
C SER A 323 -15.12 4.91 -7.14
N PRO A 324 -16.11 5.42 -7.90
CA PRO A 324 -15.91 5.76 -9.31
C PRO A 324 -14.71 6.70 -9.51
N GLY A 325 -14.54 7.69 -8.63
CA GLY A 325 -13.46 8.68 -8.74
C GLY A 325 -12.07 8.08 -8.59
N GLU A 326 -11.91 7.08 -7.70
CA GLU A 326 -10.64 6.38 -7.49
C GLU A 326 -10.18 5.59 -8.71
N VAL A 327 -11.08 5.20 -9.60
CA VAL A 327 -10.77 4.50 -10.86
C VAL A 327 -10.95 5.38 -12.10
N GLY A 328 -11.03 6.71 -11.92
CA GLY A 328 -11.13 7.66 -13.04
C GLY A 328 -12.49 7.69 -13.75
N LEU A 329 -13.55 7.25 -13.08
CA LEU A 329 -14.92 7.21 -13.59
C LEU A 329 -15.83 8.20 -12.85
N SER A 330 -16.85 8.73 -13.53
CA SER A 330 -17.76 9.73 -12.95
C SER A 330 -19.09 9.17 -12.45
N ASN A 331 -19.37 7.89 -12.69
CA ASN A 331 -20.67 7.26 -12.45
C ASN A 331 -20.60 6.08 -11.49
N LEU A 332 -20.06 4.95 -11.93
CA LEU A 332 -20.02 3.68 -11.23
C LEU A 332 -18.62 3.09 -11.43
N ALA A 333 -18.00 2.67 -10.34
CA ALA A 333 -16.83 1.80 -10.40
C ALA A 333 -17.31 0.37 -10.70
N PRO A 334 -16.78 -0.30 -11.75
CA PRO A 334 -17.01 -1.72 -11.92
C PRO A 334 -16.44 -2.50 -10.73
N SER A 335 -16.92 -3.72 -10.52
CA SER A 335 -16.40 -4.57 -9.43
C SER A 335 -14.91 -4.83 -9.59
N VAL A 336 -14.17 -4.96 -8.48
CA VAL A 336 -12.77 -5.43 -8.47
C VAL A 336 -12.59 -6.87 -8.95
N MET A 337 -13.68 -7.61 -9.04
CA MET A 337 -13.71 -9.03 -9.41
C MET A 337 -15.01 -9.38 -10.10
N GLN A 338 -14.93 -10.16 -11.17
CA GLN A 338 -16.09 -10.73 -11.85
C GLN A 338 -16.53 -12.02 -11.16
N MET A 339 -17.81 -12.33 -11.24
CA MET A 339 -18.39 -13.53 -10.63
C MET A 339 -18.86 -14.48 -11.72
N GLN A 340 -18.38 -15.72 -11.70
CA GLN A 340 -18.75 -16.75 -12.67
C GLN A 340 -19.72 -17.77 -12.06
N VAL A 341 -20.76 -18.09 -12.82
CA VAL A 341 -21.73 -19.14 -12.49
C VAL A 341 -21.74 -20.13 -13.65
N GLU A 342 -21.18 -21.31 -13.43
CA GLU A 342 -21.29 -22.38 -14.41
C GLU A 342 -22.73 -22.90 -14.47
N VAL A 343 -23.23 -23.11 -15.69
CA VAL A 343 -24.58 -23.63 -15.96
C VAL A 343 -24.44 -25.01 -16.60
N ALA A 344 -25.21 -25.99 -16.12
CA ALA A 344 -25.13 -27.35 -16.61
C ALA A 344 -25.52 -27.43 -18.11
N ALA A 345 -24.86 -28.32 -18.84
CA ALA A 345 -25.18 -28.54 -20.25
C ALA A 345 -26.66 -28.94 -20.42
N GLY A 346 -27.34 -28.32 -21.39
CA GLY A 346 -28.76 -28.56 -21.67
C GLY A 346 -29.74 -27.77 -20.78
N THR A 347 -29.25 -26.91 -19.87
CA THR A 347 -30.11 -25.95 -19.18
C THR A 347 -30.70 -24.94 -20.18
N SER A 348 -32.03 -24.90 -20.27
CA SER A 348 -32.76 -24.00 -21.17
C SER A 348 -33.20 -22.69 -20.50
N THR A 349 -33.18 -22.64 -19.16
CA THR A 349 -33.55 -21.46 -18.37
C THR A 349 -32.68 -21.37 -17.11
N PHE A 350 -32.32 -20.15 -16.71
CA PHE A 350 -31.71 -19.89 -15.41
C PHE A 350 -32.41 -18.70 -14.74
N THR A 351 -32.43 -18.68 -13.41
CA THR A 351 -32.95 -17.56 -12.61
C THR A 351 -31.83 -17.10 -11.70
N MET A 352 -31.47 -15.82 -11.79
CA MET A 352 -30.53 -15.17 -10.88
C MET A 352 -31.32 -14.30 -9.91
N THR A 353 -31.10 -14.53 -8.61
CA THR A 353 -31.71 -13.74 -7.53
C THR A 353 -30.59 -13.15 -6.70
N TRP A 354 -30.63 -11.86 -6.44
CA TRP A 354 -29.71 -11.19 -5.51
C TRP A 354 -30.51 -10.50 -4.40
N THR A 355 -29.91 -10.46 -3.22
CA THR A 355 -30.42 -9.71 -2.07
C THR A 355 -29.33 -8.73 -1.69
N GLN A 356 -29.64 -7.44 -1.71
CA GLN A 356 -28.75 -6.40 -1.22
C GLN A 356 -29.25 -5.91 0.13
N SER A 357 -28.38 -5.87 1.12
CA SER A 357 -28.60 -5.16 2.37
C SER A 357 -27.56 -4.04 2.47
N ALA A 358 -28.02 -2.79 2.62
CA ALA A 358 -27.12 -1.68 2.90
C ALA A 358 -26.72 -1.71 4.38
N GLY A 359 -25.42 -1.81 4.66
CA GLY A 359 -24.83 -1.73 5.99
C GLY A 359 -23.33 -1.57 5.89
N GLY A 360 -22.80 -0.42 6.32
CA GLY A 360 -21.37 -0.13 6.33
C GLY A 360 -21.13 1.26 6.93
N SER A 361 -20.55 1.28 8.13
CA SER A 361 -19.90 2.48 8.67
C SER A 361 -18.66 2.76 7.84
N SER A 362 -18.47 4.02 7.46
CA SER A 362 -17.21 4.55 6.93
C SER A 362 -16.05 4.18 7.87
N SER A 363 -15.13 3.31 7.44
CA SER A 363 -13.78 3.27 8.00
C SER A 363 -12.82 3.80 6.95
N LEU A 364 -12.47 5.07 7.10
CA LEU A 364 -11.14 5.54 6.71
C LEU A 364 -10.14 4.84 7.63
N LEU A 365 -9.03 4.38 7.07
CA LEU A 365 -7.87 3.74 7.72
C LEU A 365 -8.07 2.24 8.01
N GLY A 366 -7.47 1.43 7.14
CA GLY A 366 -7.47 -0.03 7.16
C GLY A 366 -7.43 -0.52 5.73
#